data_AF-A0A7D6ZEZ9-F1
#
_entry.id   AF-A0A7D6ZEZ9-F1
#
_cell.length_a   1.000
_cell.length_b   1.000
_cell.length_c   1.000
_cell.angle_alpha   90.00
_cell.angle_beta   90.00
_cell.angle_gamma   90.00
#
_symmetry.space_group_name_H-M   'P 1'
#
loop_
_entity.id
_entity.type
_entity.pdbx_description
1 polymer ?
#
loop_
_entity_poly.entity_id
_entity_poly.type
_entity_poly.pdbx_seq_one_letter_code
_entity_poly.pdbx_strand_id
1 'polypeptide(L)'
;MKSFGKRMLVSAAAATLLGSGVALGAAPAQAQPWWGPECAAYPVNNSAAYSTCYWFGWHQVKIQCRHWWGYFGSSWATYERRGPVVWGAQQSWAHCDTPGTLQRWEVVTFGW
;
A
#
# COMPACT_ATOMS: atom_id res chain seq x y z
N MET A 1 20.44 -20.95 37.37
CA MET A 1 19.33 -21.18 36.42
C MET A 1 18.53 -19.89 36.21
N LYS A 2 19.00 -18.91 35.42
CA LYS A 2 18.26 -17.63 35.20
C LYS A 2 18.19 -17.15 33.74
N SER A 3 18.77 -17.91 32.80
CA SER A 3 18.93 -17.50 31.39
C SER A 3 17.89 -18.09 30.43
N PHE A 4 17.39 -19.30 30.71
CA PHE A 4 16.55 -20.05 29.77
C PHE A 4 15.16 -19.43 29.56
N GLY A 5 14.51 -18.95 30.63
CA GLY A 5 13.18 -18.32 30.54
C GLY A 5 13.17 -17.01 29.74
N LYS A 6 14.25 -16.21 29.83
CA LYS A 6 14.38 -14.98 29.03
C LYS A 6 14.49 -15.28 27.54
N ARG A 7 15.18 -16.35 27.15
CA ARG A 7 15.33 -16.73 25.74
C ARG A 7 14.01 -17.24 25.13
N MET A 8 13.22 -18.00 25.89
CA MET A 8 11.90 -18.45 25.44
C MET A 8 10.91 -17.30 25.25
N LEU A 9 10.89 -16.31 26.15
CA LEU A 9 10.03 -15.13 26.01
C LEU A 9 10.37 -14.29 24.77
N VAL A 10 11.67 -14.15 24.45
CA VAL A 10 12.11 -13.42 23.25
C VAL A 10 11.68 -14.14 21.97
N SER A 11 11.81 -15.48 21.91
CA SER A 11 11.33 -16.25 20.74
C SER A 11 9.81 -16.21 20.58
N ALA A 12 9.05 -16.22 21.67
CA ALA A 12 7.59 -16.09 21.61
C ALA A 12 7.14 -14.72 21.07
N ALA A 13 7.80 -13.63 21.52
CA ALA A 13 7.52 -12.28 21.03
C ALA A 13 7.84 -12.11 19.54
N ALA A 14 8.97 -12.68 19.09
CA ALA A 14 9.36 -12.67 17.67
C ALA A 14 8.36 -13.43 16.79
N ALA A 15 7.86 -14.58 17.25
CA ALA A 15 6.84 -15.36 16.53
C ALA A 15 5.51 -14.60 16.41
N THR A 16 5.09 -13.87 17.46
CA THR A 16 3.88 -13.03 17.40
C THR A 16 4.03 -11.80 16.50
N LEU A 17 5.23 -11.22 16.41
CA LEU A 17 5.51 -10.11 15.50
C LEU A 17 5.53 -10.56 14.03
N LEU A 18 6.07 -11.75 13.75
CA LEU A 18 6.05 -12.32 12.41
C LEU A 18 4.63 -12.80 12.02
N GLY A 19 3.87 -13.35 12.96
CA GLY A 19 2.49 -13.79 12.73
C GLY A 19 1.51 -12.64 12.47
N SER A 20 1.71 -11.48 13.11
CA SER A 20 0.88 -10.29 12.88
C SER A 20 1.19 -9.57 11.56
N GLY A 21 2.37 -9.81 10.96
CA GLY A 21 2.70 -9.33 9.62
C GLY A 21 1.84 -9.95 8.52
N VAL A 22 1.39 -11.20 8.70
CA VAL A 22 0.58 -11.91 7.68
C VAL A 22 -0.88 -11.46 7.69
N ALA A 23 -1.41 -11.07 8.86
CA ALA A 23 -2.79 -10.61 9.01
C ALA A 23 -3.04 -9.22 8.38
N LEU A 24 -1.98 -8.43 8.16
CA LEU A 24 -2.05 -7.11 7.51
C LEU A 24 -1.89 -7.17 5.98
N GLY A 25 -1.76 -8.37 5.41
CA GLY A 25 -1.56 -8.58 3.96
C GLY A 25 -2.84 -8.63 3.12
N ALA A 26 -4.02 -8.52 3.73
CA ALA A 26 -5.28 -8.43 2.99
C ALA A 26 -5.43 -7.03 2.40
N ALA A 27 -4.76 -6.80 1.27
CA ALA A 27 -4.94 -5.62 0.46
C ALA A 27 -6.43 -5.53 0.09
N PRO A 28 -7.15 -4.42 0.38
CA PRO A 28 -8.58 -4.35 0.09
C PRO A 28 -8.79 -4.42 -1.43
N ALA A 29 -9.57 -5.39 -1.89
CA ALA A 29 -10.10 -5.37 -3.24
C ALA A 29 -11.06 -4.16 -3.36
N GLN A 30 -10.52 -3.02 -3.79
CA GLN A 30 -11.30 -1.82 -4.02
C GLN A 30 -12.06 -1.99 -5.34
N ALA A 31 -13.39 -1.96 -5.27
CA ALA A 31 -14.26 -2.03 -6.44
C ALA A 31 -14.12 -0.76 -7.29
N GLN A 32 -13.76 -0.93 -8.56
CA GLN A 32 -13.76 0.16 -9.55
C GLN A 32 -15.21 0.50 -9.91
N PRO A 33 -15.63 1.78 -9.85
CA PRO A 33 -16.94 2.18 -10.35
C PRO A 33 -17.05 1.91 -11.87
N TRP A 34 -18.03 1.11 -12.26
CA TRP A 34 -18.35 0.71 -13.65
C TRP A 34 -18.65 1.86 -14.63
N TRP A 35 -18.77 3.09 -14.12
CA TRP A 35 -19.08 4.31 -14.87
C TRP A 35 -17.87 5.27 -14.97
N GLY A 36 -16.69 4.86 -14.50
CA GLY A 36 -15.42 5.55 -14.73
C GLY A 36 -14.89 5.32 -16.15
N PRO A 37 -13.94 6.15 -16.67
CA PRO A 37 -13.14 5.71 -17.81
C PRO A 37 -12.48 4.40 -17.38
N GLU A 38 -12.36 3.41 -18.26
CA GLU A 38 -11.92 2.02 -17.98
C GLU A 38 -10.49 1.94 -17.42
N CYS A 39 -10.27 2.54 -16.26
CA CYS A 39 -9.01 2.79 -15.61
C CYS A 39 -8.96 1.93 -14.37
N ALA A 40 -7.93 1.12 -14.24
CA ALA A 40 -7.73 0.23 -13.12
C ALA A 40 -6.42 0.54 -12.40
N ALA A 41 -6.46 0.48 -11.07
CA ALA A 41 -5.27 0.58 -10.24
C ALA A 41 -4.96 -0.78 -9.62
N TYR A 42 -3.72 -1.23 -9.78
CA TYR A 42 -3.25 -2.55 -9.40
C TYR A 42 -2.14 -2.41 -8.36
N PRO A 43 -2.27 -3.08 -7.20
CA PRO A 43 -1.22 -3.10 -6.19
C PRO A 43 -0.07 -4.00 -6.65
N VAL A 44 1.15 -3.62 -6.30
CA VAL A 44 2.38 -4.37 -6.59
C VAL A 44 3.17 -4.53 -5.30
N ASN A 45 3.41 -5.78 -4.93
CA ASN A 45 4.25 -6.19 -3.80
C ASN A 45 3.92 -5.50 -2.46
N ASN A 46 2.66 -5.10 -2.25
CA ASN A 46 2.18 -4.38 -1.07
C ASN A 46 3.03 -3.13 -0.71
N SER A 47 3.68 -2.54 -1.71
CA SER A 47 4.62 -1.42 -1.56
C SER A 47 4.44 -0.37 -2.65
N ALA A 48 3.78 -0.72 -3.75
CA ALA A 48 3.56 0.13 -4.88
C ALA A 48 2.18 -0.11 -5.45
N ALA A 49 1.71 0.81 -6.29
CA ALA A 49 0.60 0.53 -7.17
C ALA A 49 0.82 1.26 -8.49
N TYR A 50 0.26 0.71 -9.55
CA TYR A 50 0.17 1.39 -10.83
C TYR A 50 -1.28 1.54 -11.26
N SER A 51 -1.58 2.60 -12.01
CA SER A 51 -2.83 2.69 -12.74
C SER A 51 -2.60 2.63 -14.24
N THR A 52 -3.57 2.08 -14.95
CA THR A 52 -3.60 2.00 -16.42
C THR A 52 -5.04 2.10 -16.89
N CYS A 53 -5.27 2.77 -18.01
CA CYS A 53 -6.58 2.89 -18.64
C CYS A 53 -6.65 2.12 -19.95
N TYR A 54 -7.77 1.44 -20.18
CA TYR A 54 -8.08 0.78 -21.44
C TYR A 54 -8.42 1.78 -22.55
N TRP A 55 -8.98 2.94 -22.18
CA TRP A 55 -9.39 3.98 -23.12
C TRP A 55 -8.61 5.30 -22.94
N PHE A 56 -8.87 6.26 -23.84
CA PHE A 56 -8.29 7.60 -23.75
C PHE A 56 -8.76 8.33 -22.50
N GLY A 57 -7.83 8.97 -21.80
CA GLY A 57 -8.10 9.71 -20.57
C GLY A 57 -6.81 10.03 -19.84
N TRP A 58 -6.76 11.20 -19.19
CA TRP A 58 -5.66 11.53 -18.29
C TRP A 58 -5.91 10.84 -16.97
N HIS A 59 -4.89 10.16 -16.44
CA HIS A 59 -5.03 9.44 -15.19
C HIS A 59 -3.73 9.44 -14.41
N GLN A 60 -3.85 9.28 -13.09
CA GLN A 60 -2.73 9.05 -12.19
C GLN A 60 -3.14 8.04 -11.12
N VAL A 61 -2.15 7.34 -10.57
CA VAL A 61 -2.38 6.51 -9.38
C VAL A 61 -2.23 7.38 -8.13
N LYS A 62 -3.14 7.21 -7.18
CA LYS A 62 -3.07 7.80 -5.84
C LYS A 62 -2.97 6.65 -4.85
N ILE A 63 -1.87 6.58 -4.11
CA ILE A 63 -1.67 5.58 -3.08
C ILE A 63 -1.68 6.21 -1.69
N GLN A 64 -2.16 5.45 -0.72
CA GLN A 64 -2.04 5.75 0.69
C GLN A 64 -1.07 4.75 1.29
N CYS A 65 -0.02 5.27 1.89
CA CYS A 65 1.07 4.53 2.50
C CYS A 65 1.06 4.73 4.00
N ARG A 66 1.59 3.76 4.72
CA ARG A 66 1.72 3.79 6.18
C ARG A 66 3.18 4.05 6.54
N HIS A 67 3.43 5.03 7.40
CA HIS A 67 4.74 5.33 7.93
C HIS A 67 4.76 5.08 9.44
N TRP A 68 5.82 4.42 9.91
CA TRP A 68 6.06 4.21 11.33
C TRP A 68 6.96 5.33 11.86
N TRP A 69 6.38 6.28 12.62
CA TRP A 69 7.15 7.32 13.30
C TRP A 69 7.75 6.73 14.60
N GLY A 70 8.86 6.01 14.45
CA GLY A 70 9.46 5.19 15.51
C GLY A 70 10.17 5.90 16.66
N TYR A 71 9.81 7.14 17.03
CA TYR A 71 10.54 7.89 18.08
C TYR A 71 9.68 8.43 19.24
N PHE A 72 8.35 8.61 19.08
CA PHE A 72 7.48 9.23 20.10
C PHE A 72 6.12 8.56 20.28
N GLY A 73 6.11 7.23 20.45
CA GLY A 73 4.89 6.48 20.73
C GLY A 73 4.23 5.96 19.47
N SER A 74 4.59 4.71 19.13
CA SER A 74 3.84 3.62 18.51
C SER A 74 2.63 3.93 17.61
N SER A 75 2.63 5.04 16.89
CA SER A 75 1.51 5.45 16.04
C SER A 75 1.90 5.33 14.58
N TRP A 76 1.05 4.62 13.86
CA TRP A 76 1.16 4.50 12.43
C TRP A 76 0.52 5.73 11.80
N ALA A 77 1.32 6.57 11.14
CA ALA A 77 0.80 7.68 10.36
C ALA A 77 0.53 7.22 8.93
N THR A 78 -0.58 7.65 8.34
CA THR A 78 -0.83 7.43 6.91
C THR A 78 -0.48 8.68 6.12
N TYR A 79 0.20 8.53 5.00
CA TYR A 79 0.50 9.61 4.06
C TYR A 79 0.04 9.21 2.66
N GLU A 80 -0.31 10.19 1.84
CA GLU A 80 -0.69 9.97 0.45
C GLU A 80 0.48 10.27 -0.49
N ARG A 81 0.65 9.45 -1.51
CA ARG A 81 1.54 9.72 -2.64
C ARG A 81 0.76 9.58 -3.94
N ARG A 82 1.16 10.35 -4.94
CA ARG A 82 0.57 10.31 -6.28
C ARG A 82 1.66 10.04 -7.30
N GLY A 83 1.30 9.25 -8.31
CA GLY A 83 2.14 9.02 -9.47
C GLY A 83 2.07 10.18 -10.46
N PRO A 84 2.85 10.12 -11.55
CA PRO A 84 2.76 11.09 -12.63
C PRO A 84 1.40 10.99 -13.32
N VAL A 85 0.89 12.11 -13.83
CA VAL A 85 -0.30 12.12 -14.70
C VAL A 85 0.13 11.64 -16.08
N VAL A 86 -0.49 10.58 -16.55
CA VAL A 86 -0.20 9.96 -17.86
C VAL A 86 -1.49 9.82 -18.67
N TRP A 87 -1.37 9.57 -19.97
CA TRP A 87 -2.51 9.54 -20.88
C TRP A 87 -2.71 8.15 -21.52
N GLY A 88 -3.97 7.73 -21.61
CA GLY A 88 -4.36 6.50 -22.32
C GLY A 88 -3.84 5.22 -21.65
N ALA A 89 -3.26 4.32 -22.43
CA ALA A 89 -2.77 3.02 -21.94
C ALA A 89 -1.41 3.09 -21.20
N GLN A 90 -0.84 4.29 -21.03
CA GLN A 90 0.37 4.46 -20.24
C GLN A 90 0.14 4.07 -18.78
N GLN A 91 1.21 3.66 -18.09
CA GLN A 91 1.13 3.28 -16.68
C GLN A 91 1.64 4.40 -15.79
N SER A 92 0.81 4.84 -14.85
CA SER A 92 1.21 5.77 -13.78
C SER A 92 1.61 4.97 -12.56
N TRP A 93 2.86 5.12 -12.10
CA TRP A 93 3.41 4.36 -10.98
C TRP A 93 3.61 5.24 -9.73
N ALA A 94 3.30 4.69 -8.56
CA ALA A 94 3.64 5.27 -7.28
C ALA A 94 4.12 4.21 -6.29
N HIS A 95 5.04 4.60 -5.42
CA HIS A 95 5.70 3.72 -4.45
C HIS A 95 5.63 4.32 -3.04
N CYS A 96 5.39 3.45 -2.05
CA CYS A 96 5.61 3.73 -0.64
C CYS A 96 7.10 3.62 -0.32
N ASP A 97 7.54 4.36 0.70
CA ASP A 97 8.95 4.39 1.12
C ASP A 97 9.38 3.08 1.81
N THR A 98 8.40 2.31 2.28
CA THR A 98 8.61 1.05 2.99
C THR A 98 7.77 -0.07 2.36
N PRO A 99 8.33 -1.27 2.19
CA PRO A 99 7.55 -2.41 1.69
C PRO A 99 6.54 -2.89 2.73
N GLY A 100 5.37 -3.35 2.28
CA GLY A 100 4.29 -3.82 3.15
C GLY A 100 3.47 -2.70 3.80
N THR A 101 3.64 -1.45 3.37
CA THR A 101 2.94 -0.29 3.94
C THR A 101 1.91 0.33 3.01
N LEU A 102 1.65 -0.28 1.85
CA LEU A 102 0.53 0.11 1.00
C LEU A 102 -0.78 -0.19 1.73
N GLN A 103 -1.61 0.85 1.93
CA GLN A 103 -2.91 0.73 2.58
C GLN A 103 -4.04 0.82 1.56
N ARG A 104 -3.92 1.77 0.63
CA ARG A 104 -4.94 2.07 -0.36
C ARG A 104 -4.30 2.47 -1.67
N TRP A 105 -4.94 2.14 -2.77
CA TRP A 105 -4.58 2.62 -4.09
C TRP A 105 -5.87 2.94 -4.84
N GLU A 106 -5.91 4.11 -5.45
CA GLU A 106 -7.04 4.65 -6.17
C GLU A 106 -6.52 5.19 -7.50
N VAL A 107 -7.35 5.13 -8.55
CA VAL A 107 -7.07 5.85 -9.78
C VAL A 107 -7.78 7.19 -9.73
N VAL A 108 -7.07 8.25 -10.07
CA VAL A 108 -7.64 9.58 -10.24
C VAL A 108 -7.59 9.89 -11.72
N THR A 109 -8.77 10.01 -12.33
CA THR A 109 -8.95 10.34 -13.74
C THR A 109 -9.27 11.83 -13.88
N PHE A 110 -8.72 12.47 -14.92
CA PHE A 110 -8.90 13.88 -15.22
C PHE A 110 -9.51 14.05 -16.61
N GLY A 111 -10.69 14.66 -16.66
CA GLY A 111 -11.36 15.02 -17.91
C GLY A 111 -12.00 13.82 -18.63
N TRP A 112 -13.14 14.11 -19.23
CA TRP A 112 -13.89 13.28 -20.18
C TRP A 112 -13.95 14.07 -21.48
#